data_AF-A0A0S8CF75-F1
#
_entry.id   AF-A0A0S8CF75-F1
#
_cell.length_a   1.000
_cell.length_b   1.000
_cell.length_c   1.000
_cell.angle_alpha   90.00
_cell.angle_beta   90.00
_cell.angle_gamma   90.00
#
_symmetry.space_group_name_H-M   'P 1'
#
loop_
_entity.id
_entity.type
_entity.pdbx_description
1 polymer ?
#
loop_
_entity_poly.entity_id
_entity_poly.type
_entity_poly.pdbx_seq_one_letter_code
_entity_poly.pdbx_strand_id
1 'polypeptide(L)'
;IVDHSWAATGLVASEAPPRIGMGPSVREAANALREFLFQRVYLWEDRQAEVERAKRVVRFLFRYYVERPQEIDSDFVIPSDPPWRQAADYVAGMTDLFALNMAGRLGFREERL
;
A
#
# COMPACT_ATOMS: atom_id res chain seq x y z
N ILE A 1 15.30 -3.95 -29.25
CA ILE A 1 15.62 -5.39 -29.11
C ILE A 1 15.34 -5.74 -27.64
N VAL A 2 14.70 -6.89 -27.35
CA VAL A 2 14.46 -7.33 -25.98
C VAL A 2 15.69 -8.13 -25.54
N ASP A 3 16.68 -7.42 -24.99
CA ASP A 3 17.97 -8.02 -24.63
C ASP A 3 17.91 -8.82 -23.33
N HIS A 4 16.85 -8.61 -22.54
CA HIS A 4 16.60 -9.29 -21.28
C HIS A 4 15.17 -9.80 -21.25
N SER A 5 14.96 -11.01 -20.70
CA SER A 5 13.65 -11.70 -20.62
C SER A 5 13.18 -12.38 -21.92
N TRP A 6 14.06 -12.57 -22.92
CA TRP A 6 13.68 -13.28 -24.16
C TRP A 6 13.17 -14.71 -23.91
N ALA A 7 13.76 -15.42 -22.95
CA ALA A 7 13.28 -16.74 -22.53
C ALA A 7 11.83 -16.72 -21.98
N ALA A 8 11.34 -15.58 -21.51
CA ALA A 8 9.96 -15.43 -21.02
C ALA A 8 8.91 -15.36 -22.14
N THR A 9 9.33 -15.33 -23.42
CA THR A 9 8.42 -15.42 -24.57
C THR A 9 7.84 -16.83 -24.74
N GLY A 10 8.45 -17.86 -24.15
CA GLY A 10 8.08 -19.26 -24.39
C GLY A 10 8.49 -19.80 -25.75
N LEU A 11 9.12 -18.98 -26.60
CA LEU A 11 9.58 -19.35 -27.94
C LEU A 11 10.97 -20.00 -27.95
N VAL A 12 11.64 -20.03 -26.79
CA VAL A 12 12.98 -20.63 -26.63
C VAL A 12 12.95 -21.60 -25.47
N ALA A 13 13.42 -22.82 -25.70
CA ALA A 13 13.61 -23.80 -24.63
C ALA A 13 14.75 -23.36 -23.71
N SER A 14 14.49 -23.29 -22.40
CA SER A 14 15.49 -23.03 -21.38
C SER A 14 15.29 -24.00 -20.23
N GLU A 15 16.38 -24.56 -19.70
CA GLU A 15 16.36 -25.43 -18.52
C GLU A 15 16.07 -24.65 -17.23
N ALA A 16 16.28 -23.33 -17.24
CA ALA A 16 15.99 -22.45 -16.12
C ALA A 16 14.59 -21.81 -16.29
N PRO A 17 13.84 -21.61 -15.20
CA PRO A 17 12.57 -20.91 -15.26
C PRO A 17 12.78 -19.49 -15.80
N PRO A 18 11.97 -19.05 -16.78
CA PRO A 18 12.14 -17.74 -17.39
C PRO A 18 11.95 -16.63 -16.34
N ARG A 19 12.77 -15.58 -16.45
CA ARG A 19 12.71 -14.41 -15.56
C ARG A 19 12.38 -13.16 -16.36
N ILE A 20 11.42 -12.39 -15.84
CA ILE A 20 11.11 -11.06 -16.32
C ILE A 20 11.93 -10.06 -15.51
N GLY A 21 12.70 -9.21 -16.20
CA GLY A 21 13.53 -8.21 -15.57
C GLY A 21 14.05 -7.17 -16.56
N MET A 22 14.45 -6.02 -16.01
CA MET A 22 15.12 -4.97 -16.77
C MET A 22 16.56 -5.39 -17.13
N GLY A 23 17.00 -5.03 -18.33
CA GLY A 23 18.43 -5.12 -18.67
C GLY A 23 19.28 -4.15 -17.87
N PRO A 24 20.61 -4.36 -17.78
CA PRO A 24 21.52 -3.58 -16.95
C PRO A 24 21.37 -2.06 -17.12
N SER A 25 21.41 -1.56 -18.35
CA SER A 25 21.32 -0.12 -18.64
C SER A 25 19.97 0.48 -18.23
N VAL A 26 18.86 -0.22 -18.53
CA VAL A 26 17.51 0.20 -18.14
C VAL A 26 17.36 0.18 -16.62
N ARG A 27 17.90 -0.86 -15.97
CA ARG A 27 17.88 -1.00 -14.51
C ARG A 27 18.67 0.11 -13.83
N GLU A 28 19.84 0.47 -14.36
CA GLU A 28 20.65 1.58 -13.87
C GLU A 28 19.91 2.91 -13.99
N ALA A 29 19.33 3.20 -15.16
CA ALA A 29 18.55 4.41 -15.37
C ALA A 29 17.30 4.47 -14.45
N ALA A 30 16.58 3.37 -14.32
CA ALA A 30 15.42 3.27 -13.44
C ALA A 30 15.80 3.47 -11.96
N ASN A 31 16.93 2.91 -11.53
CA ASN A 31 17.44 3.10 -10.17
C ASN A 31 17.85 4.54 -9.90
N ALA A 32 18.54 5.20 -10.84
CA ALA A 32 18.90 6.61 -10.72
C ALA A 32 17.66 7.51 -10.61
N LEU A 33 16.64 7.26 -11.44
CA LEU A 33 15.37 7.98 -11.35
C LEU A 33 14.65 7.71 -10.02
N ARG A 34 14.61 6.46 -9.56
CA ARG A 34 14.01 6.08 -8.28
C ARG A 34 14.70 6.83 -7.13
N GLU A 35 16.03 6.84 -7.10
CA GLU A 35 16.78 7.55 -6.07
C GLU A 35 16.50 9.06 -6.07
N PHE A 36 16.49 9.69 -7.25
CA PHE A 36 16.12 11.09 -7.41
C PHE A 36 14.71 11.38 -6.85
N LEU A 37 13.71 10.56 -7.21
CA LEU A 37 12.34 10.71 -6.71
C LEU A 37 12.25 10.51 -5.19
N PHE A 38 12.99 9.56 -4.63
CA PHE A 38 13.02 9.36 -3.18
C PHE A 38 13.57 10.59 -2.46
N GLN A 39 14.70 11.12 -2.92
CA GLN A 39 15.36 12.27 -2.28
C GLN A 39 14.58 13.56 -2.44
N ARG A 40 14.03 13.84 -3.63
CA ARG A 40 13.41 15.13 -3.96
C ARG A 40 11.91 15.18 -3.79
N VAL A 41 11.27 14.02 -3.81
CA VAL A 41 9.83 13.89 -3.70
C VAL A 41 9.56 13.18 -2.38
N TYR A 42 9.65 11.86 -2.30
CA TYR A 42 9.05 11.11 -1.19
C TYR A 42 9.55 11.45 0.22
N LEU A 43 10.84 11.75 0.40
CA LEU A 43 11.43 12.02 1.72
C LEU A 43 11.40 13.48 2.15
N TRP A 44 10.78 14.38 1.37
CA TRP A 44 10.76 15.80 1.70
C TRP A 44 10.05 16.03 3.06
N GLU A 45 10.78 16.67 3.99
CA GLU A 45 10.43 16.89 5.40
C GLU A 45 9.00 17.40 5.63
N ASP A 46 8.49 18.26 4.74
CA ASP A 46 7.15 18.83 4.83
C ASP A 46 6.02 17.77 4.79
N ARG A 47 6.30 16.54 4.33
CA ARG A 47 5.32 15.46 4.28
C ARG A 47 5.32 14.50 5.47
N GLN A 48 6.28 14.63 6.38
CA GLN A 48 6.36 13.74 7.55
C GLN A 48 5.13 13.90 8.46
N ALA A 49 4.64 15.14 8.63
CA ALA A 49 3.46 15.41 9.45
C ALA A 49 2.19 14.76 8.87
N GLU A 50 2.00 14.85 7.55
CA GLU A 50 0.86 14.22 6.86
C GLU A 50 0.94 12.69 6.91
N VAL A 51 2.13 12.11 6.71
CA VAL A 51 2.35 10.66 6.82
C VAL A 51 2.04 10.16 8.23
N GLU A 52 2.51 10.86 9.26
CA GLU A 52 2.20 10.49 10.64
C GLU A 52 0.72 10.66 10.98
N ARG A 53 0.05 11.68 10.42
CA ARG A 53 -1.40 11.85 10.53
C ARG A 53 -2.14 10.66 9.91
N ALA A 54 -1.79 10.28 8.68
CA ALA A 54 -2.39 9.15 7.99
C ALA A 54 -2.20 7.84 8.79
N LYS A 55 -1.00 7.60 9.32
CA LYS A 55 -0.72 6.44 10.19
C LYS A 55 -1.61 6.42 11.43
N ARG A 56 -1.86 7.56 12.08
CA ARG A 56 -2.75 7.63 13.26
C ARG A 56 -4.19 7.30 12.89
N VAL A 57 -4.70 7.82 11.78
CA VAL A 57 -6.05 7.52 11.27
C VAL A 57 -6.21 6.02 10.99
N VAL A 58 -5.27 5.42 10.25
CA VAL A 58 -5.32 3.99 9.91
C VAL A 58 -5.25 3.12 11.18
N ARG A 59 -4.37 3.44 12.14
CA ARG A 59 -4.29 2.70 13.41
C ARG A 59 -5.57 2.81 14.22
N PHE A 60 -6.18 3.99 14.26
CA PHE A 60 -7.44 4.23 14.96
C PHE A 60 -8.57 3.39 14.36
N LEU A 61 -8.78 3.46 13.05
CA LEU A 61 -9.82 2.70 12.35
C LEU A 61 -9.60 1.19 12.50
N PHE A 62 -8.36 0.73 12.33
CA PHE A 62 -8.02 -0.68 12.51
C PHE A 62 -8.41 -1.16 13.90
N ARG A 63 -7.96 -0.47 14.97
CA ARG A 63 -8.30 -0.84 16.36
C ARG A 63 -9.81 -0.84 16.60
N TYR A 64 -10.51 0.18 16.09
CA TYR A 64 -11.97 0.29 16.24
C TYR A 64 -12.68 -0.95 15.69
N TYR A 65 -12.36 -1.37 14.46
CA TYR A 65 -13.00 -2.50 13.80
C TYR A 65 -12.51 -3.87 14.28
N VAL A 66 -11.28 -3.98 14.80
CA VAL A 66 -10.84 -5.21 15.48
C VAL A 66 -11.67 -5.48 16.73
N GLU A 67 -12.00 -4.43 17.49
CA GLU A 67 -12.86 -4.54 18.68
C GLU A 67 -14.34 -4.70 18.34
N ARG A 68 -14.77 -4.27 17.15
CA ARG A 68 -16.17 -4.24 16.70
C ARG A 68 -16.32 -4.78 15.26
N PRO A 69 -15.95 -6.04 15.00
CA PRO A 69 -16.02 -6.60 13.65
C PRO A 69 -17.44 -6.62 13.07
N GLN A 70 -18.46 -6.73 13.93
CA GLN A 70 -19.88 -6.68 13.54
C GLN A 70 -20.33 -5.32 12.99
N GLU A 71 -19.56 -4.25 13.18
CA GLU A 71 -19.85 -2.92 12.64
C GLU A 71 -19.24 -2.69 11.24
N ILE A 72 -18.54 -3.69 10.71
CA ILE A 72 -18.07 -3.66 9.33
C ILE A 72 -19.26 -3.93 8.40
N ASP A 73 -19.75 -2.87 7.77
CA ASP A 73 -20.80 -2.95 6.74
C ASP A 73 -20.13 -3.03 5.35
N SER A 74 -19.74 -4.25 4.96
CA SER A 74 -19.04 -4.52 3.70
C SER A 74 -19.17 -5.97 3.24
N ASP A 75 -19.59 -6.15 1.99
CA ASP A 75 -19.58 -7.47 1.32
C ASP A 75 -18.18 -7.95 0.92
N PHE A 76 -17.16 -7.09 1.05
CA PHE A 76 -15.78 -7.40 0.66
C PHE A 76 -14.99 -8.12 1.76
N VAL A 77 -15.62 -8.39 2.90
CA VAL A 77 -14.99 -9.09 4.04
C VAL A 77 -15.50 -10.51 4.11
N ILE A 78 -14.59 -11.45 4.35
CA ILE A 78 -14.93 -12.86 4.52
C ILE A 78 -15.39 -13.09 5.97
N PRO A 79 -16.65 -13.48 6.23
CA PRO A 79 -17.16 -13.57 7.61
C PRO A 79 -16.44 -14.59 8.49
N SER A 80 -15.80 -15.61 7.88
CA SER A 80 -15.03 -16.62 8.60
C SER A 80 -13.60 -16.18 8.96
N ASP A 81 -13.13 -15.04 8.47
CA ASP A 81 -11.80 -14.55 8.80
C ASP A 81 -11.73 -14.03 10.23
N PRO A 82 -10.54 -14.04 10.86
CA PRO A 82 -10.39 -13.47 12.19
C PRO A 82 -10.62 -11.95 12.16
N PRO A 83 -11.12 -11.33 13.25
CA PRO A 83 -11.47 -9.90 13.29
C PRO A 83 -10.37 -8.94 12.82
N TRP A 84 -9.11 -9.26 13.12
CA TRP A 84 -7.98 -8.44 12.67
C TRP A 84 -7.78 -8.44 11.15
N ARG A 85 -8.11 -9.54 10.46
CA ARG A 85 -8.02 -9.60 8.99
C ARG A 85 -9.19 -8.87 8.36
N GLN A 86 -10.39 -9.10 8.89
CA GLN A 86 -11.60 -8.36 8.48
C GLN A 86 -11.39 -6.84 8.58
N ALA A 87 -10.83 -6.35 9.69
CA ALA A 87 -10.51 -4.95 9.87
C ALA A 87 -9.41 -4.46 8.92
N ALA A 88 -8.37 -5.27 8.65
CA ALA A 88 -7.31 -4.92 7.72
C ALA A 88 -7.85 -4.73 6.29
N ASP A 89 -8.64 -5.69 5.82
CA ASP A 89 -9.19 -5.68 4.46
C ASP A 89 -10.18 -4.53 4.29
N TYR A 90 -11.04 -4.30 5.29
CA TYR A 90 -11.97 -3.19 5.26
C TYR A 90 -11.27 -1.83 5.25
N VAL A 91 -10.27 -1.62 6.10
CA VAL A 91 -9.53 -0.34 6.17
C VAL A 91 -8.66 -0.13 4.92
N ALA A 92 -8.03 -1.18 4.39
CA ALA A 92 -7.24 -1.10 3.16
C ALA A 92 -8.10 -0.80 1.91
N GLY A 93 -9.38 -1.17 1.94
CA GLY A 93 -10.34 -0.85 0.89
C GLY A 93 -10.88 0.59 0.93
N MET A 94 -10.57 1.37 1.97
CA MET A 94 -11.05 2.75 2.10
C MET A 94 -10.27 3.69 1.19
N THR A 95 -10.96 4.64 0.56
CA THR A 95 -10.31 5.82 -0.02
C THR A 95 -9.90 6.79 1.08
N ASP A 96 -8.88 7.63 0.84
CA ASP A 96 -8.38 8.59 1.83
C ASP A 96 -9.48 9.48 2.42
N LEU A 97 -10.36 10.03 1.56
CA LEU A 97 -11.47 10.88 1.99
C LEU A 97 -12.49 10.11 2.84
N PHE A 98 -12.78 8.86 2.47
CA PHE A 98 -13.69 8.01 3.23
C PHE A 98 -13.10 7.67 4.61
N ALA A 99 -11.83 7.27 4.67
CA ALA A 99 -11.15 6.96 5.92
C ALA A 99 -11.12 8.15 6.89
N LEU A 100 -10.81 9.36 6.39
CA LEU A 100 -10.82 10.58 7.20
C LEU A 100 -12.21 10.91 7.75
N ASN A 101 -13.24 10.86 6.89
CA ASN A 101 -14.62 11.11 7.31
C ASN A 101 -15.12 10.07 8.31
N MET A 102 -14.82 8.80 8.07
CA MET A 102 -15.19 7.70 8.97
C MET A 102 -14.50 7.87 10.32
N ALA A 103 -13.20 8.12 10.34
CA ALA A 103 -12.46 8.32 11.58
C ALA A 103 -13.04 9.48 12.40
N GLY A 104 -13.35 10.61 11.75
CA GLY A 104 -14.01 11.75 12.40
C GLY A 104 -15.38 11.41 12.98
N ARG A 105 -16.22 10.67 12.24
CA ARG A 105 -17.53 10.18 12.73
C ARG A 105 -17.41 9.26 13.94
N LEU A 106 -16.37 8.44 13.97
CA LEU A 106 -16.07 7.51 15.07
C LEU A 106 -15.35 8.19 16.24
N GLY A 107 -15.14 9.51 16.18
CA GLY A 107 -14.61 10.29 17.29
C GLY A 107 -13.09 10.42 17.31
N PHE A 108 -12.39 10.13 16.20
CA PHE A 108 -10.99 10.49 16.06
C PHE A 108 -10.83 12.01 16.19
N ARG A 109 -10.14 12.46 17.24
CA ARG A 109 -9.83 13.87 17.48
C ARG A 109 -8.34 14.08 17.27
N GLU A 110 -7.99 15.10 16.49
CA GLU A 110 -6.61 15.53 16.36
C GLU A 110 -6.20 16.24 17.66
N GLU A 111 -5.21 15.68 18.35
CA GLU A 111 -4.44 16.45 19.31
C GLU A 111 -3.73 17.56 18.52
N ARG A 112 -4.18 18.81 18.72
CA ARG A 112 -3.43 19.98 18.26
C ARG A 112 -2.11 19.97 19.02
N LEU A 113 -1.01 19.80 18.29
CA LEU A 113 0.33 20.19 18.75
C LEU A 113 0.39 21.71 18.92
#